data_AF-X0SKX1-F1
#
_entry.id   AF-X0SKX1-F1
#
_cell.length_a   1.000
_cell.length_b   1.000
_cell.length_c   1.000
_cell.angle_alpha   90.00
_cell.angle_beta   90.00
_cell.angle_gamma   90.00
#
_symmetry.space_group_name_H-M   'P 1'
#
loop_
_entity.id
_entity.type
_entity.pdbx_description
1 polymer ?
#
loop_
_entity_poly.entity_id
_entity_poly.type
_entity_poly.pdbx_seq_one_letter_code
_entity_poly.pdbx_strand_id
1 'polypeptide(L)'
;MSVEAYFNKGIKEIITEFPEVEEILDEFEIGCGTCGEGLCLLKDIVDIHYMEEELEAELMARISNAIFPDKAVKFPKRKRKPKGPKEYNYSPPMKKMVDEHVLIKRWLVLLPKVIENLDLETEEGLQLINNGIDFIRNFADKYHHAKEEDETFKYFDERANSGL
;
A
#
# COMPACT_ATOMS: atom_id res chain seq x y z
N MET A 1 -29.75 -11.53 -7.47
CA MET A 1 -28.48 -10.90 -7.86
C MET A 1 -27.69 -10.70 -6.59
N SER A 2 -26.42 -11.07 -6.64
CA SER A 2 -25.45 -11.02 -5.53
C SER A 2 -24.46 -9.91 -5.84
N VAL A 3 -23.86 -9.29 -4.82
CA VAL A 3 -22.76 -8.32 -4.99
C VAL A 3 -21.58 -8.90 -5.78
N GLU A 4 -21.46 -10.23 -5.83
CA GLU A 4 -20.49 -10.95 -6.67
C GLU A 4 -20.58 -10.59 -8.16
N ALA A 5 -21.76 -10.15 -8.64
CA ALA A 5 -21.93 -9.66 -10.02
C ALA A 5 -21.09 -8.40 -10.32
N TYR A 6 -20.69 -7.66 -9.27
CA TYR A 6 -19.91 -6.42 -9.35
C TYR A 6 -18.41 -6.65 -9.12
N PHE A 7 -17.97 -7.88 -8.81
CA PHE A 7 -16.56 -8.17 -8.46
C PHE A 7 -15.55 -7.81 -9.55
N ASN A 8 -15.96 -7.91 -10.81
CA ASN A 8 -15.13 -7.59 -11.96
C ASN A 8 -15.46 -6.22 -12.57
N LYS A 9 -16.28 -5.39 -11.91
CA LYS A 9 -16.51 -4.00 -12.31
C LYS A 9 -15.48 -3.08 -11.66
N GLY A 10 -15.11 -2.02 -12.36
CA GLY A 10 -14.22 -0.98 -11.85
C GLY A 10 -14.90 -0.19 -10.74
N ILE A 11 -14.17 0.12 -9.67
CA ILE A 11 -14.77 0.70 -8.46
C ILE A 11 -15.43 2.06 -8.71
N LYS A 12 -14.88 2.89 -9.60
CA LYS A 12 -15.48 4.17 -9.97
C LYS A 12 -16.82 4.01 -10.68
N GLU A 13 -16.98 2.96 -11.47
CA GLU A 13 -18.27 2.65 -12.11
C GLU A 13 -19.31 2.29 -11.04
N ILE A 14 -18.91 1.49 -10.05
CA ILE A 14 -19.77 1.09 -8.93
C ILE A 14 -20.16 2.32 -8.11
N ILE A 15 -19.22 3.18 -7.74
CA ILE A 15 -19.48 4.41 -6.97
C ILE A 15 -20.38 5.37 -7.77
N THR A 16 -20.20 5.47 -9.08
CA THR A 16 -21.07 6.29 -9.94
C THR A 16 -22.51 5.76 -9.94
N GLU A 17 -22.69 4.44 -9.96
CA GLU A 17 -24.00 3.77 -9.93
C GLU A 17 -24.62 3.81 -8.51
N PHE A 18 -23.78 3.73 -7.47
CA PHE A 18 -24.14 3.65 -6.06
C PHE A 18 -23.20 4.51 -5.18
N PRO A 19 -23.47 5.81 -5.03
CA PRO A 19 -22.58 6.74 -4.32
C PRO A 19 -22.28 6.36 -2.86
N GLU A 20 -23.24 5.74 -2.16
CA GLU A 20 -23.08 5.24 -0.78
C GLU A 20 -21.92 4.24 -0.63
N VAL A 21 -21.51 3.57 -1.72
CA VAL A 21 -20.36 2.65 -1.70
C VAL A 21 -19.05 3.38 -1.39
N GLU A 22 -18.90 4.65 -1.77
CA GLU A 22 -17.71 5.46 -1.45
C GLU A 22 -17.59 5.68 0.06
N GLU A 23 -18.68 6.10 0.71
CA GLU A 23 -18.73 6.33 2.15
C GLU A 23 -18.42 5.04 2.94
N ILE A 24 -18.99 3.91 2.49
CA ILE A 24 -18.71 2.60 3.08
C ILE A 24 -17.22 2.24 2.96
N LEU A 25 -16.59 2.49 1.81
CA LEU A 25 -15.16 2.17 1.63
C LEU A 25 -14.27 3.06 2.49
N ASP A 26 -14.59 4.35 2.61
CA ASP A 26 -13.85 5.30 3.43
C ASP A 26 -13.90 4.93 4.92
N GLU A 27 -15.03 4.43 5.43
CA GLU A 27 -15.15 3.93 6.80
C GLU A 27 -14.25 2.73 7.12
N PHE A 28 -13.86 1.96 6.10
CA PHE A 28 -12.90 0.86 6.21
C PHE A 28 -11.47 1.30 5.84
N GLU A 29 -11.20 2.61 5.78
CA GLU A 29 -9.93 3.22 5.39
C GLU A 29 -9.49 2.85 3.95
N ILE A 30 -10.45 2.64 3.06
CA ILE A 30 -10.23 2.34 1.63
C ILE A 30 -10.61 3.57 0.80
N GLY A 31 -9.65 4.49 0.61
CA GLY A 31 -9.84 5.73 -0.14
C GLY A 31 -9.96 5.55 -1.66
N CYS A 32 -11.04 4.95 -2.14
CA CYS A 32 -11.30 4.74 -3.58
C CYS A 32 -11.91 5.98 -4.26
N GLY A 33 -12.62 6.83 -3.52
CA GLY A 33 -13.27 8.03 -4.05
C GLY A 33 -12.31 9.07 -4.64
N THR A 34 -11.26 9.38 -3.89
CA THR A 34 -10.21 10.34 -4.29
C THR A 34 -9.12 9.73 -5.15
N CYS A 35 -9.20 8.43 -5.47
CA CYS A 35 -8.19 7.73 -6.25
C CYS A 35 -8.16 8.26 -7.70
N GLY A 36 -7.02 8.81 -8.14
CA GLY A 36 -6.84 9.31 -9.50
C GLY A 36 -6.99 8.23 -10.58
N GLU A 37 -6.45 7.04 -10.33
CA GLU A 37 -6.40 5.93 -11.29
C GLU A 37 -7.77 5.31 -11.54
N GLY A 38 -8.47 4.88 -10.47
CA GLY A 38 -9.80 4.29 -10.57
C GLY A 38 -9.91 2.95 -11.33
N LEU A 39 -8.79 2.28 -11.62
CA LEU A 39 -8.74 1.05 -12.41
C LEU A 39 -8.97 -0.22 -11.58
N CYS A 40 -9.03 -0.12 -10.26
CA CYS A 40 -9.17 -1.27 -9.38
C CYS A 40 -10.55 -1.91 -9.50
N LEU A 41 -10.59 -3.24 -9.54
CA LEU A 41 -11.83 -4.01 -9.46
C LEU A 41 -12.22 -4.19 -7.99
N LEU A 42 -13.53 -4.31 -7.71
CA LEU A 42 -14.02 -4.52 -6.34
C LEU A 42 -13.37 -5.73 -5.65
N LYS A 43 -13.20 -6.84 -6.36
CA LYS A 43 -12.54 -8.03 -5.79
C LYS A 43 -11.07 -7.77 -5.41
N ASP A 44 -10.37 -6.96 -6.19
CA ASP A 44 -8.94 -6.70 -6.02
C ASP A 44 -8.73 -5.76 -4.83
N ILE A 45 -9.63 -4.78 -4.65
CA ILE A 45 -9.66 -3.89 -3.47
C ILE A 45 -9.75 -4.73 -2.19
N VAL A 46 -10.72 -5.64 -2.13
CA VAL A 46 -10.94 -6.51 -0.96
C VAL A 46 -9.73 -7.40 -0.69
N ASP A 47 -9.01 -7.86 -1.73
CA ASP A 47 -7.84 -8.73 -1.59
C ASP A 47 -6.53 -7.98 -1.25
N ILE A 48 -6.39 -6.74 -1.72
CA ILE A 48 -5.22 -5.86 -1.50
C ILE A 48 -5.26 -5.29 -0.09
N HIS A 49 -6.40 -4.75 0.34
CA HIS A 49 -6.55 -4.07 1.64
C HIS A 49 -6.59 -5.04 2.84
N TYR A 50 -6.43 -6.35 2.59
CA TYR A 50 -6.31 -7.44 3.57
C TYR A 50 -6.77 -7.09 4.99
N MET A 51 -8.04 -7.38 5.27
CA MET A 51 -8.67 -7.22 6.57
C MET A 51 -9.06 -8.59 7.16
N GLU A 52 -9.35 -8.61 8.46
CA GLU A 52 -9.86 -9.81 9.14
C GLU A 52 -11.16 -10.32 8.50
N GLU A 53 -11.42 -11.63 8.58
CA GLU A 53 -12.55 -12.29 7.90
C GLU A 53 -13.91 -11.68 8.31
N GLU A 54 -14.05 -11.23 9.56
CA GLU A 54 -15.26 -10.58 10.05
C GLU A 54 -15.45 -9.19 9.44
N LEU A 55 -14.39 -8.38 9.38
CA LEU A 55 -14.43 -7.05 8.76
C LEU A 55 -14.70 -7.11 7.26
N GLU A 56 -14.10 -8.09 6.57
CA GLU A 56 -14.40 -8.31 5.14
C GLU A 56 -15.86 -8.69 4.93
N ALA A 57 -16.39 -9.60 5.76
CA ALA A 57 -17.79 -9.99 5.67
C ALA A 57 -18.73 -8.81 5.94
N GLU A 58 -18.38 -7.94 6.89
CA GLU A 58 -19.13 -6.72 7.19
C GLU A 58 -19.08 -5.72 6.02
N LEU A 59 -17.89 -5.42 5.49
CA LEU A 59 -17.71 -4.56 4.33
C LEU A 59 -18.56 -5.04 3.16
N MET A 60 -18.47 -6.34 2.84
CA MET A 60 -19.22 -6.92 1.73
C MET A 60 -20.73 -6.87 1.97
N ALA A 61 -21.18 -7.05 3.21
CA ALA A 61 -22.58 -6.92 3.59
C ALA A 61 -23.11 -5.50 3.40
N ARG A 62 -22.35 -4.50 3.83
CA ARG A 62 -22.72 -3.10 3.67
C ARG A 62 -22.78 -2.70 2.20
N ILE A 63 -21.77 -3.04 1.40
CA ILE A 63 -21.77 -2.77 -0.05
C ILE A 63 -22.97 -3.43 -0.71
N SER A 64 -23.30 -4.67 -0.33
CA SER A 64 -24.46 -5.35 -0.91
C SER A 64 -25.79 -4.74 -0.49
N ASN A 65 -25.91 -4.20 0.72
CA ASN A 65 -27.12 -3.50 1.15
C ASN A 65 -27.28 -2.17 0.39
N ALA A 66 -26.18 -1.45 0.13
CA ALA A 66 -26.21 -0.23 -0.69
C ALA A 66 -26.64 -0.52 -2.14
N ILE A 67 -26.20 -1.65 -2.73
CA ILE A 67 -26.55 -2.04 -4.10
C ILE A 67 -27.94 -2.71 -4.17
N PHE A 68 -28.33 -3.46 -3.14
CA PHE A 68 -29.56 -4.27 -3.10
C PHE A 68 -30.30 -4.14 -1.75
N PRO A 69 -30.89 -2.97 -1.43
CA PRO A 69 -31.47 -2.69 -0.10
C PRO A 69 -32.63 -3.64 0.28
N ASP A 70 -33.39 -4.13 -0.70
CA ASP A 70 -34.58 -4.98 -0.46
C ASP A 70 -34.29 -6.49 -0.46
N LYS A 71 -33.02 -6.91 -0.41
CA LYS A 71 -32.66 -8.33 -0.41
C LYS A 71 -31.84 -8.70 0.81
N ALA A 72 -32.38 -9.60 1.62
CA ALA A 72 -31.63 -10.27 2.68
C ALA A 72 -30.48 -11.07 2.05
N VAL A 73 -29.26 -10.53 2.12
CA VAL A 73 -28.08 -11.19 1.55
C VAL A 73 -27.45 -12.10 2.60
N LYS A 74 -27.37 -13.39 2.29
CA LYS A 74 -26.56 -14.34 3.05
C LYS A 74 -25.18 -14.41 2.39
N PHE A 75 -24.17 -13.89 3.07
CA PHE A 75 -22.79 -14.04 2.61
C PHE A 75 -22.28 -15.44 2.90
N PRO A 76 -21.76 -16.17 1.89
CA PRO A 76 -20.98 -17.35 2.19
C PRO A 76 -19.73 -16.91 2.97
N LYS A 77 -19.49 -17.52 4.14
CA LYS A 77 -18.22 -17.36 4.84
C LYS A 77 -17.10 -17.81 3.90
N ARG A 78 -16.40 -16.86 3.28
CA ARG A 78 -15.20 -17.17 2.51
C ARG A 78 -14.14 -17.54 3.51
N LYS A 79 -13.86 -18.84 3.63
CA LYS A 79 -12.63 -19.30 4.28
C LYS A 79 -11.45 -18.76 3.49
N ARG A 80 -10.92 -17.60 3.88
CA ARG A 80 -9.64 -17.12 3.36
C ARG A 80 -8.58 -18.14 3.77
N LYS A 81 -7.78 -18.60 2.81
CA LYS A 81 -6.54 -19.29 3.18
C LYS A 81 -5.74 -18.27 3.98
N PRO A 82 -5.22 -18.60 5.17
CA PRO A 82 -4.29 -17.72 5.84
C PRO A 82 -3.19 -17.38 4.83
N LYS A 83 -2.93 -16.09 4.60
CA LYS A 83 -1.68 -15.69 3.94
C LYS A 83 -0.59 -16.17 4.88
N GLY A 84 -0.04 -17.35 4.62
CA GLY A 84 1.23 -17.76 5.21
C GLY A 84 2.27 -16.68 4.92
N PRO A 85 3.41 -16.66 5.63
CA PRO A 85 4.48 -15.70 5.35
C PRO A 85 4.76 -15.74 3.85
N LYS A 86 4.41 -14.66 3.15
CA LYS A 86 4.67 -14.55 1.72
C LYS A 86 6.18 -14.43 1.59
N GLU A 87 6.83 -15.52 1.22
CA GLU A 87 8.19 -15.44 0.68
C GLU A 87 8.10 -14.72 -0.66
N TYR A 88 8.38 -13.43 -0.63
CA TYR A 88 8.47 -12.64 -1.84
C TYR A 88 9.83 -12.89 -2.47
N ASN A 89 9.82 -13.51 -3.66
CA ASN A 89 11.01 -13.56 -4.49
C ASN A 89 11.17 -12.23 -5.22
N TYR A 90 11.75 -11.25 -4.52
CA TYR A 90 12.03 -9.94 -5.11
C TYR A 90 13.14 -10.05 -6.15
N SER A 91 13.01 -9.31 -7.26
CA SER A 91 14.15 -9.06 -8.14
C SER A 91 15.27 -8.37 -7.36
N PRO A 92 16.54 -8.48 -7.78
CA PRO A 92 17.65 -7.78 -7.13
C PRO A 92 17.41 -6.28 -6.81
N PRO A 93 16.83 -5.44 -7.68
CA PRO A 93 16.57 -4.03 -7.38
C PRO A 93 15.45 -3.86 -6.36
N MET A 94 14.37 -4.64 -6.48
CA MET A 94 13.24 -4.60 -5.56
C MET A 94 13.66 -5.06 -4.17
N LYS A 95 14.55 -6.06 -4.09
CA LYS A 95 15.12 -6.54 -2.83
C LYS A 95 15.92 -5.45 -2.12
N LYS A 96 16.76 -4.69 -2.85
CA LYS A 96 17.50 -3.55 -2.28
C LYS A 96 16.56 -2.52 -1.64
N MET A 97 15.46 -2.18 -2.33
CA MET A 97 14.46 -1.23 -1.78
C MET A 97 13.76 -1.79 -0.53
N VAL A 98 13.42 -3.08 -0.52
CA VAL A 98 12.78 -3.70 0.66
C VAL A 98 13.75 -3.76 1.84
N ASP A 99 15.00 -4.15 1.60
CA ASP A 99 16.04 -4.22 2.64
C ASP A 99 16.32 -2.83 3.24
N GLU A 100 16.25 -1.77 2.44
CA GLU A 100 16.36 -0.39 2.88
C GLU A 100 15.19 0.03 3.80
N HIS A 101 13.95 -0.28 3.42
CA HIS A 101 12.77 0.00 4.26
C HIS A 101 12.87 -0.68 5.63
N VAL A 102 13.51 -1.86 5.71
CA VAL A 102 13.76 -2.53 6.99
C VAL A 102 14.68 -1.67 7.88
N LEU A 103 15.71 -1.04 7.32
CA LEU A 103 16.63 -0.17 8.06
C LEU A 103 15.97 1.13 8.51
N ILE A 104 15.16 1.75 7.65
CA ILE A 104 14.38 2.95 8.03
C ILE A 104 13.43 2.63 9.19
N LYS A 105 12.67 1.52 9.10
CA LYS A 105 11.77 1.09 10.17
C LYS A 105 12.51 0.79 11.48
N ARG A 106 13.69 0.18 11.41
CA ARG A 106 14.54 -0.05 12.59
C ARG A 106 14.99 1.26 13.22
N TRP A 107 15.38 2.25 12.42
CA TRP A 107 15.73 3.57 12.92
C TRP A 107 14.55 4.25 13.63
N LEU A 108 13.35 4.21 13.05
CA LEU A 108 12.14 4.77 13.66
C LEU A 108 11.83 4.15 15.04
N VAL A 109 12.05 2.85 15.21
CA VAL A 109 11.88 2.15 16.50
C VAL A 109 12.91 2.62 17.55
N LEU A 110 14.10 3.05 17.12
CA LEU A 110 15.16 3.52 17.99
C LEU A 110 15.03 5.01 18.35
N LEU A 111 14.30 5.80 17.56
CA LEU A 111 14.15 7.25 17.76
C LEU A 111 13.76 7.65 19.20
N PRO A 112 12.81 6.98 19.89
CA PRO A 112 12.46 7.37 21.27
C PRO A 112 13.66 7.32 22.22
N LYS A 113 14.46 6.25 22.14
CA LYS A 113 15.68 6.10 22.96
C LYS A 113 16.76 7.11 22.59
N VAL A 114 16.86 7.46 21.31
CA VAL A 114 17.80 8.50 20.86
C VAL A 114 17.40 9.85 21.45
N ILE A 115 16.11 10.20 21.41
CA ILE A 115 15.58 11.45 21.96
C ILE A 115 15.77 11.52 23.48
N GLU A 116 15.55 10.42 24.20
CA GLU A 116 15.75 10.35 25.67
C GLU A 116 17.19 10.69 26.09
N ASN A 117 18.18 10.39 25.25
CA ASN A 117 19.60 10.61 25.54
C ASN A 117 20.17 11.82 24.79
N LEU A 118 19.33 12.61 24.12
CA LEU A 118 19.75 13.73 23.30
C LEU A 118 19.92 14.99 24.16
N ASP A 119 21.11 15.59 24.09
CA ASP A 119 21.37 16.90 24.69
C ASP A 119 21.58 17.96 23.60
N LEU A 120 20.55 18.78 23.37
CA LEU A 120 20.56 19.82 22.32
C LEU A 120 21.44 21.02 22.66
N GLU A 121 21.97 21.13 23.89
CA GLU A 121 22.91 22.18 24.26
C GLU A 121 24.36 21.80 23.92
N THR A 122 24.60 20.54 23.56
CA THR A 122 25.92 20.03 23.18
C THR A 122 26.13 19.96 21.68
N GLU A 123 27.37 20.15 21.23
CA GLU A 123 27.74 19.96 19.84
C GLU A 123 27.51 18.50 19.41
N GLU A 124 27.79 17.53 20.29
CA GLU A 124 27.55 16.12 20.01
C GLU A 124 26.08 15.79 19.81
N GLY A 125 25.18 16.33 20.64
CA GLY A 125 23.74 16.11 20.48
C GLY A 125 23.18 16.79 19.23
N LEU A 126 23.62 18.02 18.92
CA LEU A 126 23.27 18.67 17.66
C LEU A 126 23.78 17.89 16.44
N GLN A 127 24.97 17.30 16.52
CA GLN A 127 25.49 16.47 15.44
C GLN A 127 24.71 15.16 15.31
N LEU A 128 24.32 14.53 16.42
CA LEU A 128 23.55 13.29 16.43
C LEU A 128 22.18 13.47 15.75
N ILE A 129 21.45 14.55 16.05
CA ILE A 129 20.15 14.79 15.40
C ILE A 129 20.29 15.13 13.92
N ASN A 130 21.30 15.92 13.55
CA ASN A 130 21.56 16.24 12.15
C ASN A 130 21.95 14.99 11.34
N ASN A 131 22.75 14.09 11.91
CA ASN A 131 23.08 12.80 11.29
C ASN A 131 21.84 11.90 11.14
N GLY A 132 20.92 11.90 12.11
CA GLY A 132 19.66 11.17 12.01
C GLY A 132 18.75 11.70 10.90
N ILE A 133 18.69 13.02 10.74
CA ILE A 133 17.96 13.68 9.66
C ILE A 133 18.60 13.39 8.31
N ASP A 134 19.93 13.48 8.23
CA ASP A 134 20.72 13.16 7.04
C ASP A 134 20.51 11.70 6.61
N PHE A 135 20.52 10.77 7.57
CA PHE A 135 20.20 9.37 7.33
C PHE A 135 18.81 9.23 6.70
N ILE A 136 17.75 9.79 7.30
CA ILE A 136 16.39 9.64 6.72
C ILE A 136 16.30 10.26 5.32
N ARG A 137 16.89 11.43 5.10
CA ARG A 137 16.78 12.14 3.81
C ARG A 137 17.63 11.48 2.72
N ASN A 138 18.92 11.33 2.96
CA ASN A 138 19.88 10.93 1.93
C ASN A 138 20.00 9.41 1.78
N PHE A 139 19.75 8.63 2.84
CA PHE A 139 19.71 7.18 2.72
C PHE A 139 18.50 6.74 1.89
N ALA A 140 17.33 7.34 2.10
CA ALA A 140 16.15 7.01 1.30
C ALA A 140 16.30 7.45 -0.16
N ASP A 141 16.77 8.68 -0.37
CA ASP A 141 16.89 9.29 -1.69
C ASP A 141 17.90 8.53 -2.60
N LYS A 142 19.05 8.10 -2.06
CA LYS A 142 20.07 7.38 -2.82
C LYS A 142 19.58 6.06 -3.42
N TYR A 143 18.69 5.35 -2.73
CA TYR A 143 18.15 4.08 -3.23
C TYR A 143 16.94 4.28 -4.16
N HIS A 144 16.19 5.37 -3.97
CA HIS A 144 15.21 5.83 -4.96
C HIS A 144 15.88 6.21 -6.30
N HIS A 145 17.04 6.86 -6.28
CA HIS A 145 17.80 7.20 -7.50
C HIS A 145 18.58 6.02 -8.10
N ALA A 146 19.03 5.05 -7.29
CA ALA A 146 19.65 3.82 -7.80
C ALA A 146 18.72 3.01 -8.71
N LYS A 147 17.40 3.21 -8.61
CA LYS A 147 16.37 2.65 -9.52
C LYS A 147 16.50 3.18 -10.96
N GLU A 148 16.91 4.43 -11.12
CA GLU A 148 16.99 5.09 -12.42
C GLU A 148 18.31 4.76 -13.12
N GLU A 149 19.43 4.78 -12.39
CA GLU A 149 20.76 4.61 -12.97
C GLU A 149 21.15 3.16 -13.27
N ASP A 150 20.85 2.21 -12.38
CA ASP A 150 21.37 0.84 -12.52
C ASP A 150 20.51 -0.07 -13.42
N GLU A 151 19.23 0.22 -13.60
CA GLU A 151 18.32 -0.62 -14.38
C GLU A 151 17.52 0.15 -15.43
N THR A 152 16.98 1.33 -15.12
CA THR A 152 16.13 2.05 -16.06
C THR A 152 16.94 2.56 -17.26
N PHE A 153 18.12 3.18 -17.06
CA PHE A 153 18.95 3.65 -18.18
C PHE A 153 19.58 2.54 -19.02
N LYS A 154 19.87 1.35 -18.46
CA LYS A 154 20.39 0.23 -19.26
C LYS A 154 19.40 -0.21 -20.35
N TYR A 155 18.11 -0.26 -20.03
CA TYR A 155 17.08 -0.60 -21.01
C TYR A 155 16.83 0.50 -22.06
N PHE A 156 17.12 1.76 -21.75
CA PHE A 156 17.04 2.87 -22.71
C PHE A 156 18.25 2.89 -23.65
N ASP A 157 19.46 2.65 -23.15
CA ASP A 157 20.69 2.60 -23.96
C ASP A 157 20.76 1.38 -24.89
N GLU A 158 20.25 0.22 -24.45
CA GLU A 158 20.18 -0.98 -25.29
C GLU A 158 19.22 -0.78 -26.48
N ARG A 159 18.10 -0.07 -26.29
CA ARG A 159 17.16 0.26 -27.37
C ARG A 159 17.65 1.39 -28.28
N ALA A 160 18.42 2.35 -27.77
CA ALA A 160 19.01 3.42 -28.56
C ALA A 160 20.16 2.92 -29.46
N ASN A 161 20.89 1.88 -29.05
CA ASN A 161 21.95 1.25 -29.85
C ASN A 161 21.47 0.08 -30.74
N SER A 162 20.26 -0.45 -30.51
CA SER A 162 19.68 -1.52 -31.34
C SER A 162 18.78 -0.96 -32.44
N GLY A 163 19.27 0.01 -33.23
CA GLY A 163 18.50 0.66 -34.29
C GLY A 163 17.63 -0.32 -35.09
N LEU A 164 16.32 -0.27 -34.82
CA LEU A 164 15.20 -0.87 -35.54
C LEU A 164 14.01 0.08 -35.41
#